data_AF-A0A4U3A8Y9-F1
#
_entry.id   AF-A0A4U3A8Y9-F1
#
_cell.length_a   1.000
_cell.length_b   1.000
_cell.length_c   1.000
_cell.angle_alpha   90.00
_cell.angle_beta   90.00
_cell.angle_gamma   90.00
#
_symmetry.space_group_name_H-M   'P 1'
#
loop_
_entity.id
_entity.type
_entity.pdbx_description
1 polymer ?
#
loop_
_entity_poly.entity_id
_entity_poly.type
_entity_poly.pdbx_seq_one_letter_code
_entity_poly.pdbx_strand_id
1 'polypeptide(L)' 'MIPNILIVDDDPHIRELVSVFLEREGFQTYEAIDGLDA' A
#
# COMPACT_ATOMS: atom_id res chain seq x y z
N MET A 1 -15.18 -7.82 7.62
CA MET A 1 -13.77 -7.61 7.96
C MET A 1 -13.15 -6.93 6.77
N ILE A 2 -12.48 -5.79 6.96
CA ILE A 2 -11.78 -5.09 5.88
C ILE A 2 -10.39 -5.73 5.78
N PRO A 3 -9.95 -6.23 4.60
CA PRO A 3 -8.61 -6.79 4.46
C PRO A 3 -7.55 -5.68 4.57
N ASN A 4 -6.50 -5.97 5.34
CA ASN A 4 -5.32 -5.12 5.47
C ASN A 4 -4.26 -5.53 4.44
N ILE A 5 -3.74 -4.59 3.67
CA ILE A 5 -2.75 -4.81 2.61
C ILE A 5 -1.51 -3.97 2.89
N LEU A 6 -0.33 -4.59 2.91
CA LEU A 6 0.96 -3.91 2.94
C LEU A 6 1.53 -3.82 1.53
N ILE A 7 1.87 -2.62 1.10
CA ILE A 7 2.47 -2.31 -0.19
C ILE A 7 3.95 -2.01 0.05
N VAL A 8 4.84 -2.78 -0.59
CA VAL A 8 6.29 -2.62 -0.48
C VAL A 8 6.86 -2.36 -1.87
N ASP A 9 7.36 -1.16 -2.09
CA ASP A 9 8.00 -0.73 -3.35
C ASP A 9 8.91 0.47 -3.04
N ASP A 10 10.04 0.62 -3.73
CA ASP A 10 10.97 1.72 -3.48
C ASP A 10 10.52 3.04 -4.16
N ASP A 11 9.69 2.96 -5.21
CA ASP A 11 9.18 4.15 -5.90
C ASP A 11 7.91 4.72 -5.21
N PRO A 12 7.95 5.96 -4.69
CA PRO A 12 6.79 6.58 -4.05
C PRO A 12 5.58 6.74 -4.97
N HIS A 13 5.78 6.95 -6.27
CA HIS A 13 4.67 7.12 -7.21
C HIS A 13 3.93 5.80 -7.45
N ILE A 14 4.64 4.68 -7.44
CA ILE A 14 4.03 3.35 -7.56
C ILE A 14 3.24 3.03 -6.31
N ARG A 15 3.80 3.26 -5.11
CA ARG A 15 3.08 3.03 -3.85
C ARG A 15 1.79 3.85 -3.76
N GLU A 16 1.87 5.15 -4.07
CA GLU A 16 0.71 6.04 -4.04
C GLU A 16 -0.37 5.57 -5.03
N LEU A 17 0.02 5.24 -6.27
CA LEU A 17 -0.90 4.74 -7.29
C LEU A 17 -1.63 3.48 -6.82
N VAL A 18 -0.89 2.49 -6.31
CA VAL A 18 -1.44 1.22 -5.84
C VAL A 18 -2.35 1.42 -4.63
N SER A 19 -1.94 2.27 -3.68
CA SER A 19 -2.71 2.59 -2.49
C SER A 19 -4.07 3.19 -2.85
N VAL A 20 -4.08 4.20 -3.74
CA VAL A 20 -5.32 4.84 -4.22
C VAL A 20 -6.27 3.84 -4.89
N PHE A 21 -5.75 2.91 -5.69
CA PHE A 21 -6.60 1.89 -6.33
C PHE A 21 -7.21 0.94 -5.30
N LEU A 22 -6.43 0.47 -4.33
CA LEU A 22 -6.91 -0.48 -3.32
C LEU A 22 -7.88 0.16 -2.32
N GLU A 23 -7.63 1.39 -1.89
CA GLU A 23 -8.54 2.13 -1.02
C GLU A 23 -9.90 2.37 -1.68
N ARG A 24 -9.93 2.65 -3.00
CA ARG A 24 -11.17 2.79 -3.77
C ARG A 24 -12.00 1.51 -3.85
N GLU A 25 -11.35 0.36 -3.78
CA GLU A 25 -12.00 -0.96 -3.69
C GLU A 25 -12.42 -1.32 -2.25
N GLY A 26 -12.16 -0.43 -1.28
CA GLY A 26 -12.58 -0.58 0.12
C GLY A 26 -11.59 -1.37 0.98
N PHE A 27 -10.35 -1.55 0.53
CA PHE A 27 -9.27 -2.13 1.33
C PHE A 27 -8.62 -1.09 2.25
N GLN A 28 -8.00 -1.57 3.32
CA GLN A 28 -7.13 -0.74 4.15
C GLN A 28 -5.67 -1.00 3.75
N THR A 29 -4.94 0.05 3.40
CA THR A 29 -3.56 -0.04 2.90
C THR A 29 -2.55 0.49 3.92
N TYR A 30 -1.35 -0.06 3.86
CA TYR A 30 -0.15 0.39 4.56
C TYR A 30 1.00 0.40 3.57
N GLU A 31 1.91 1.35 3.67
CA GLU A 31 3.05 1.48 2.78
C GLU A 31 4.36 1.28 3.54
N ALA A 32 5.30 0.58 2.91
CA ALA A 32 6.69 0.51 3.35
C ALA A 32 7.61 0.74 2.14
N ILE A 33 8.72 1.45 2.37
CA ILE A 33 9.72 1.74 1.33
C ILE A 33 10.75 0.62 1.19
N ASP A 34 10.87 -0.23 2.21
CA ASP A 34 11.77 -1.38 2.25
C ASP A 34 11.27 -2.43 3.25
N GLY A 35 12.02 -3.53 3.40
CA GLY A 35 11.69 -4.60 4.33
C GLY A 35 12.05 -4.33 5.80
N LEU A 36 12.73 -3.24 6.13
CA LEU A 36 12.94 -2.80 7.51
C LEU A 36 11.77 -1.96 8.02
N ASP A 37 11.14 -1.18 7.14
CA ASP A 37 9.98 -0.34 7.42
C ASP A 37 8.63 -1.11 7.36
N ALA A 38 8.67 -2.39 6.93
CA ALA A 38 7.52 -3.28 6.74
C ALA A 38 6.95 -3.90 8.03
#